data_AF-A0A7X7PLZ9-F1
#
_entry.id   AF-A0A7X7PLZ9-F1
#
_cell.length_a   1.000
_cell.length_b   1.000
_cell.length_c   1.000
_cell.angle_alpha   90.00
_cell.angle_beta   90.00
_cell.angle_gamma   90.00
#
_symmetry.space_group_name_H-M   'P 1'
#
loop_
_entity.id
_entity.type
_entity.pdbx_description
1 polymer ?
#
loop_
_entity_poly.entity_id
_entity_poly.type
_entity_poly.pdbx_seq_one_letter_code
_entity_poly.pdbx_strand_id
1 'polypeptide(L)' 'LDRLEGDGRVIFRYVDEDGAPAPAANPNGSMRNIAGILNEGGNVLGMMPHPERAVDELLGSADGLPLFESLLARVAA' A
#
# COMPACT_ATOMS: atom_id res chain seq x y z
N LEU A 1 -6.74 16.25 2.32
CA LEU A 1 -6.41 14.92 2.89
C LEU A 1 -7.52 14.40 3.78
N ASP A 2 -8.18 15.25 4.57
CA ASP A 2 -9.25 14.82 5.48
C ASP A 2 -10.38 14.06 4.80
N ARG A 3 -10.76 14.44 3.57
CA ARG A 3 -11.70 13.64 2.77
C ARG A 3 -11.21 12.22 2.49
N LEU A 4 -9.95 12.05 2.05
CA LEU A 4 -9.41 10.71 1.77
C LEU A 4 -9.37 9.84 3.04
N GLU A 5 -9.01 10.44 4.18
CA GLU A 5 -8.98 9.76 5.47
C GLU A 5 -10.38 9.42 5.98
N GLY A 6 -11.29 10.40 5.95
CA GLY A 6 -12.67 10.24 6.42
C GLY A 6 -13.45 9.22 5.59
N ASP A 7 -13.14 9.11 4.30
CA ASP A 7 -13.73 8.12 3.40
C ASP A 7 -13.02 6.74 3.47
N GLY A 8 -12.01 6.57 4.33
CA GLY A 8 -11.28 5.30 4.47
C GLY A 8 -10.48 4.90 3.22
N ARG A 9 -10.07 5.86 2.39
CA ARG A 9 -9.41 5.60 1.09
C ARG A 9 -7.90 5.59 1.16
N VAL A 10 -7.30 5.74 2.34
CA VAL A 10 -5.86 5.57 2.56
C VAL A 10 -5.61 4.13 2.99
N ILE A 11 -4.95 3.34 2.15
CA ILE A 11 -4.75 1.90 2.44
C ILE A 11 -3.32 1.53 2.80
N PHE A 12 -2.33 2.34 2.40
CA PHE A 12 -0.94 2.12 2.76
C PHE A 12 -0.31 3.37 3.32
N ARG A 13 0.51 3.19 4.36
CA ARG A 13 1.37 4.22 4.91
C ARG A 13 2.79 3.71 5.06
N TYR A 14 3.75 4.61 4.88
CA TYR A 14 5.11 4.38 5.32
C TYR A 14 5.16 4.43 6.86
N VAL A 15 5.76 3.40 7.45
CA VAL A 15 5.87 3.20 8.89
C VAL A 15 7.27 2.71 9.23
N ASP A 16 7.70 2.94 10.47
CA ASP A 16 8.91 2.35 11.01
C ASP A 16 8.72 0.86 11.36
N GLU A 17 9.76 0.26 11.94
CA GLU A 17 9.79 -1.15 12.33
C GLU A 17 8.76 -1.53 13.40
N ASP A 18 8.30 -0.56 14.21
CA ASP A 18 7.23 -0.75 15.20
C ASP A 18 5.83 -0.56 14.59
N GLY A 19 5.75 -0.25 13.30
CA GLY A 19 4.50 0.03 12.59
C GLY A 19 3.95 1.43 12.84
N ALA A 20 4.73 2.34 13.43
CA ALA A 20 4.34 3.71 13.68
C ALA A 20 4.72 4.62 12.49
N PRO A 21 3.87 5.60 12.10
CA PRO A 21 4.24 6.55 11.06
C PRO A 21 5.36 7.49 11.54
N ALA A 22 6.57 7.34 11.01
CA ALA A 22 7.71 8.19 11.34
C ALA A 22 8.19 8.98 10.11
N PRO A 23 8.63 10.25 10.26
CA PRO A 23 9.19 11.02 9.14
C PRO A 23 10.37 10.32 8.45
N ALA A 24 11.21 9.62 9.21
CA ALA A 24 12.36 8.89 8.67
C ALA A 24 11.96 7.67 7.83
N ALA A 25 10.79 7.09 8.08
CA ALA A 25 10.28 5.94 7.32
C ALA A 25 9.69 6.36 5.96
N ASN A 26 9.41 7.65 5.75
CA ASN A 26 8.78 8.16 4.54
C ASN A 26 9.83 8.61 3.51
N PRO A 27 10.09 7.81 2.46
CA PRO A 27 11.21 8.05 1.55
C PRO A 27 11.01 9.24 0.61
N ASN A 28 9.78 9.72 0.46
CA ASN A 28 9.42 10.74 -0.53
C ASN A 28 8.73 11.97 0.06
N GLY A 29 8.59 12.04 1.39
CA GLY A 29 7.97 13.17 2.08
C GLY A 29 6.47 13.30 1.84
N SER A 30 5.78 12.23 1.40
CA SER A 30 4.33 12.26 1.17
C SER A 30 3.58 12.69 2.44
N MET A 31 2.59 13.57 2.28
CA MET A 31 1.81 14.06 3.43
C MET A 31 1.12 12.90 4.17
N ARG A 32 1.13 12.95 5.50
CA ARG A 32 0.57 11.90 6.39
C ARG A 32 1.15 10.51 6.12
N ASN A 33 2.35 10.43 5.55
CA ASN A 33 3.04 9.20 5.18
C ASN A 33 2.23 8.29 4.23
N ILE A 34 1.30 8.84 3.46
CA ILE A 34 0.43 8.06 2.57
C ILE A 34 1.26 7.47 1.43
N ALA A 35 1.19 6.15 1.26
CA ALA A 35 1.90 5.40 0.22
C ALA A 35 0.96 4.84 -0.86
N GLY A 36 -0.33 4.71 -0.56
CA GLY A 36 -1.34 4.22 -1.51
C GLY A 36 -2.77 4.58 -1.13
N ILE A 37 -3.59 4.85 -2.14
CA ILE A 37 -4.99 5.26 -2.01
C ILE A 37 -5.91 4.53 -2.98
N LEU A 38 -7.18 4.43 -2.61
CA LEU A 38 -8.25 3.95 -3.48
C LEU A 38 -8.99 5.11 -4.17
N ASN A 39 -9.55 4.84 -5.35
CA ASN A 39 -10.58 5.68 -5.93
C ASN A 39 -11.88 5.63 -5.09
N GLU A 40 -12.85 6.46 -5.44
CA GLU A 40 -14.14 6.50 -4.75
C GLU A 40 -14.94 5.19 -4.84
N GLY A 41 -14.81 4.47 -5.95
CA GLY A 41 -15.46 3.16 -6.14
C GLY A 41 -14.78 2.00 -5.42
N GLY A 42 -13.64 2.22 -4.76
CA GLY A 42 -12.87 1.17 -4.07
C GLY A 42 -12.27 0.08 -4.96
N ASN A 43 -12.35 0.22 -6.28
CA ASN A 43 -11.96 -0.80 -7.25
C ASN A 43 -10.69 -0.45 -8.05
N VAL A 44 -10.12 0.74 -7.81
CA VAL A 44 -8.84 1.16 -8.38
C VAL A 44 -7.92 1.60 -7.25
N LEU A 45 -6.78 0.94 -7.15
CA LEU A 45 -5.68 1.27 -6.23
C LEU A 45 -4.57 2.00 -6.98
N GLY A 46 -4.20 3.19 -6.52
CA GLY A 46 -2.94 3.84 -6.89
C GLY A 46 -1.97 3.83 -5.72
N MET A 47 -0.73 3.40 -5.94
CA MET A 47 0.31 3.35 -4.91
C MET A 47 1.70 3.61 -5.48
N MET A 48 2.61 4.08 -4.62
CA MET A 48 4.02 4.32 -4.94
C MET A 48 4.95 3.12 -4.70
N PRO A 49 4.76 2.28 -3.66
CA PRO A 49 5.56 1.07 -3.51
C PRO A 49 5.36 0.11 -4.70
N HIS A 50 6.37 -0.73 -4.94
CA HIS A 50 6.40 -1.70 -6.04
C HIS A 50 6.23 -3.14 -5.52
N PRO A 51 5.01 -3.56 -5.13
CA PRO A 51 4.77 -4.91 -4.61
C PRO A 51 5.11 -5.99 -5.64
N GLU A 52 5.04 -5.70 -6.93
CA GLU A 52 5.40 -6.61 -8.02
C GLU A 52 6.89 -6.98 -8.03
N ARG A 53 7.75 -6.16 -7.41
CA ARG A 53 9.18 -6.43 -7.26
C ARG A 53 9.50 -7.25 -6.01
N ALA A 54 8.50 -7.48 -5.15
CA ALA A 54 8.63 -8.18 -3.87
C ALA A 54 7.69 -9.41 -3.84
N VAL A 55 7.63 -10.17 -4.94
CA VAL A 55 6.78 -11.37 -5.05
C VAL A 55 7.56 -12.68 -5.02
N ASP A 56 8.89 -12.61 -4.91
CA ASP A 56 9.78 -13.76 -5.02
C ASP A 56 11.02 -13.56 -4.15
N GLU A 57 11.35 -14.56 -3.34
CA GLU A 57 12.55 -14.58 -2.49
C GLU A 57 13.84 -14.33 -3.28
N LEU A 58 13.90 -14.76 -4.55
CA LEU A 58 15.05 -14.50 -5.41
C LEU A 58 15.25 -12.99 -5.70
N LEU A 59 14.18 -12.20 -5.65
CA LEU A 59 14.21 -10.74 -5.79
C LEU A 59 14.43 -10.02 -4.44
N GLY A 60 14.51 -10.76 -3.34
CA GLY A 60 14.86 -10.28 -2.00
C GLY A 60 13.68 -10.12 -1.03
N SER A 61 12.44 -10.38 -1.46
CA SER A 61 11.25 -10.45 -0.59
C SER A 61 10.07 -11.04 -1.35
N ALA A 62 9.19 -11.75 -0.64
CA ALA A 62 7.90 -12.23 -1.13
C ALA A 62 6.69 -11.50 -0.51
N ASP A 63 6.89 -10.41 0.23
CA ASP A 63 5.85 -9.73 1.02
C ASP A 63 4.77 -9.04 0.15
N GLY A 64 5.06 -8.78 -1.11
CA GLY A 64 4.12 -8.22 -2.09
C GLY A 64 3.17 -9.24 -2.70
N LEU A 65 3.47 -10.55 -2.58
CA LEU A 65 2.67 -11.62 -3.18
C LEU A 65 1.20 -11.65 -2.71
N PRO A 66 0.90 -11.49 -1.40
CA PRO A 66 -0.48 -11.52 -0.90
C PRO A 66 -1.41 -10.48 -1.55
N LEU A 67 -0.87 -9.35 -2.01
CA LEU A 67 -1.66 -8.34 -2.72
C LEU A 67 -2.26 -8.93 -4.00
N PHE A 68 -1.47 -9.63 -4.81
CA PHE A 68 -1.92 -10.21 -6.07
C PHE A 68 -2.79 -11.45 -5.88
N GLU A 69 -2.49 -12.27 -4.88
CA GLU A 69 -3.34 -13.40 -4.49
C GLU A 69 -4.76 -12.93 -4.11
N SER A 70 -4.87 -11.82 -3.39
CA SER A 70 -6.17 -11.23 -3.04
C SER A 70 -7.00 -10.81 -4.27
N LEU A 71 -6.33 -10.29 -5.32
CA LEU A 71 -6.99 -9.93 -6.58
C LEU A 71 -7.50 -11.17 -7.32
N LEU A 72 -6.68 -12.23 -7.39
CA LEU A 72 -7.06 -13.50 -8.01
C LEU A 72 -8.25 -14.13 -7.29
N ALA A 73 -8.20 -14.19 -5.95
CA ALA A 73 -9.29 -14.69 -5.13
C ALA A 73 -10.59 -13.91 -5.36
N ARG A 74 -10.51 -12.59 -5.54
CA ARG A 74 -11.68 -11.74 -5.81
C ARG A 74 -12.30 -11.96 -7.18
N VAL A 75 -11.50 -12.29 -8.21
CA VAL A 75 -11.98 -12.53 -9.58
C VAL A 75 -12.50 -13.97 -9.75
N ALA A 76 -11.93 -14.92 -9.02
CA ALA A 76 -12.34 -16.33 -9.07
C ALA A 76 -13.65 -16.62 -8.29
N ALA A 77 -14.08 -15.70 -7.42
CA ALA A 77 -15.33 -15.75 -6.66
C ALA A 77 -16.51 -15.13 -7.43
#